data_AF-A0A6V7WL43-F1
#
_entry.id   AF-A0A6V7WL43-F1
#
_cell.length_a   1.000
_cell.length_b   1.000
_cell.length_c   1.000
_cell.angle_alpha   90.00
_cell.angle_beta   90.00
_cell.angle_gamma   90.00
#
_symmetry.space_group_name_H-M   'P 1'
#
loop_
_entity.id
_entity.type
_entity.pdbx_description
1 polymer ?
#
loop_
_entity_poly.entity_id
_entity_poly.type
_entity_poly.pdbx_seq_one_letter_code
_entity_poly.pdbx_strand_id
1 'polypeptide(L)'
;MNEILDLLHSKFRDVLENDTFVPLYSKDAIEAVETGCAEFMDRQFWKSIKIIRSILCFRGILSDLFLEELVMEGLVNRCVVMSLQFGSISNPTIIPKCLALCSQIPVDWLSQKRRSSNTYRPLEILLKKVIEVHRQRDRKFAEQIQNFVNLLSASIIKTEEDEEDDE
;
A
#
# COMPACT_ATOMS: atom_id res chain seq x y z
N MET A 1 -0.70 -24.42 20.40
CA MET A 1 -0.71 -22.95 20.19
C MET A 1 -0.01 -22.59 18.88
N ASN A 2 1.19 -23.12 18.61
CA ASN A 2 1.92 -22.86 17.36
C ASN A 2 1.18 -23.34 16.09
N GLU A 3 0.54 -24.51 16.12
CA GLU A 3 -0.21 -25.03 14.95
C GLU A 3 -1.32 -24.11 14.45
N ILE A 4 -2.00 -23.39 15.35
CA ILE A 4 -3.06 -22.44 14.98
C ILE A 4 -2.46 -21.20 14.33
N LEU A 5 -1.33 -20.70 14.85
CA LEU A 5 -0.63 -19.56 14.29
C LEU A 5 -0.07 -19.90 12.90
N ASP A 6 0.49 -21.09 12.73
CA ASP A 6 1.00 -21.58 11.44
C ASP A 6 -0.12 -21.76 10.41
N LEU A 7 -1.28 -22.27 10.84
CA LEU A 7 -2.47 -22.39 9.99
C LEU A 7 -2.98 -21.02 9.55
N LEU A 8 -3.08 -20.06 10.46
CA LEU A 8 -3.48 -18.68 10.15
C LEU A 8 -2.51 -18.05 9.14
N HIS A 9 -1.20 -18.21 9.39
CA HIS A 9 -0.13 -17.72 8.53
C HIS A 9 -0.26 -18.27 7.11
N SER A 10 -0.46 -19.58 6.97
CA SER A 10 -0.68 -20.23 5.67
C SER A 10 -1.96 -19.72 5.00
N LYS A 11 -3.05 -19.57 5.74
CA LYS A 11 -4.33 -19.11 5.19
C LYS A 11 -4.30 -17.67 4.70
N PHE A 12 -3.60 -16.78 5.39
CA PHE A 12 -3.42 -15.41 4.91
C PHE A 12 -2.63 -15.35 3.60
N ARG A 13 -1.54 -16.10 3.49
CA ARG A 13 -0.78 -16.19 2.24
C ARG A 13 -1.62 -16.76 1.09
N ASP A 14 -2.35 -17.83 1.35
CA ASP A 14 -3.28 -18.47 0.40
C ASP A 14 -4.31 -17.45 -0.15
N VAL A 15 -4.94 -16.67 0.73
CA VAL A 15 -5.86 -15.59 0.34
C VAL A 15 -5.15 -14.52 -0.48
N LEU A 16 -3.96 -14.08 -0.08
CA LEU A 16 -3.25 -13.05 -0.86
C LEU A 16 -2.81 -13.56 -2.23
N GLU A 17 -2.43 -14.83 -2.36
CA GLU A 17 -2.00 -15.41 -3.63
C GLU A 17 -3.17 -15.69 -4.57
N ASN A 18 -4.30 -16.18 -4.04
CA ASN A 18 -5.40 -16.68 -4.85
C ASN A 18 -6.58 -15.70 -4.99
N ASP A 19 -6.79 -14.78 -4.04
CA ASP A 19 -7.92 -13.85 -4.05
C ASP A 19 -7.55 -12.43 -4.49
N THR A 20 -6.25 -12.12 -4.64
CA THR A 20 -5.82 -10.79 -5.10
C THR A 20 -5.46 -10.84 -6.57
N PHE A 21 -6.06 -9.94 -7.35
CA PHE A 21 -5.82 -9.83 -8.78
C PHE A 21 -5.33 -8.43 -9.10
N VAL A 22 -4.28 -8.33 -9.90
CA VAL A 22 -3.72 -7.07 -10.40
C VAL A 22 -4.08 -6.94 -11.87
N PRO A 23 -5.13 -6.18 -12.22
CA PRO A 23 -5.51 -6.05 -13.61
C PRO A 23 -4.52 -5.15 -14.32
N LEU A 24 -3.66 -5.74 -15.16
CA LEU A 24 -2.74 -5.02 -16.03
C LEU A 24 -3.40 -4.88 -17.40
N TYR A 25 -4.05 -3.73 -17.62
CA TYR A 25 -4.70 -3.40 -18.88
C TYR A 25 -3.90 -2.33 -19.63
N SER A 26 -4.04 -2.28 -20.96
CA SER A 26 -3.55 -1.13 -21.73
C SER A 26 -4.35 0.12 -21.37
N LYS A 27 -3.77 1.30 -21.59
CA LYS A 27 -4.49 2.57 -21.37
C LYS A 27 -5.78 2.63 -22.19
N ASP A 28 -5.71 2.22 -23.46
CA ASP A 28 -6.86 2.19 -24.35
C ASP A 28 -8.00 1.32 -23.80
N ALA A 29 -7.68 0.15 -23.23
CA ALA A 29 -8.68 -0.71 -22.62
C ALA A 29 -9.30 -0.07 -21.37
N ILE A 30 -8.51 0.66 -20.56
CA ILE A 30 -9.01 1.36 -19.37
C ILE A 30 -9.92 2.53 -19.75
N GLU A 31 -9.59 3.25 -20.82
CA GLU A 31 -10.34 4.42 -21.29
C GLU A 31 -11.63 4.03 -22.03
N ALA A 32 -11.62 2.87 -22.71
CA ALA A 32 -12.77 2.29 -23.37
C ALA A 32 -13.78 1.73 -22.35
N VAL A 33 -14.85 2.49 -22.09
CA VAL A 33 -15.89 2.17 -21.09
C VAL A 33 -16.53 0.80 -21.34
N GLU A 34 -16.72 0.43 -22.61
CA GLU A 34 -17.32 -0.83 -23.04
C GLU A 34 -16.54 -2.09 -22.59
N THR A 35 -15.26 -1.95 -22.26
CA THR A 35 -14.45 -3.09 -21.81
C THR A 35 -14.72 -3.44 -20.34
N GLY A 36 -15.26 -2.50 -19.55
CA GLY A 36 -15.41 -2.63 -18.10
C GLY A 36 -14.09 -2.73 -17.32
N CYS A 37 -12.93 -2.54 -17.96
CA CYS A 37 -11.61 -2.68 -17.36
C CYS A 37 -11.39 -1.70 -16.19
N ALA A 38 -11.76 -0.42 -16.36
CA ALA A 38 -11.66 0.58 -15.31
C ALA A 38 -12.49 0.23 -14.07
N GLU A 39 -13.74 -0.20 -14.26
CA GLU A 39 -14.61 -0.59 -13.15
C GLU A 39 -14.09 -1.82 -12.42
N PHE A 40 -13.55 -2.79 -13.16
CA PHE A 40 -12.96 -3.99 -12.56
C PHE A 40 -11.72 -3.65 -11.73
N MET A 41 -10.84 -2.76 -12.21
CA MET A 41 -9.71 -2.25 -11.43
C MET A 41 -10.17 -1.54 -10.15
N ASP A 42 -11.22 -0.74 -10.22
CA ASP A 42 -11.79 -0.09 -9.04
C ASP A 42 -12.30 -1.11 -8.02
N ARG A 43 -13.02 -2.14 -8.48
CA ARG A 43 -13.47 -3.24 -7.62
C ARG A 43 -12.32 -3.97 -6.96
N GLN A 44 -11.25 -4.28 -7.70
CA GLN A 44 -10.07 -4.95 -7.15
C GLN A 44 -9.36 -4.06 -6.12
N PHE A 45 -9.19 -2.76 -6.40
CA PHE A 45 -8.61 -1.82 -5.44
C PHE A 45 -9.39 -1.82 -4.12
N TRP A 46 -10.72 -1.65 -4.18
CA TRP A 46 -11.53 -1.61 -2.96
C TRP A 46 -11.62 -2.97 -2.26
N LYS A 47 -11.53 -4.08 -2.98
CA LYS A 47 -11.36 -5.42 -2.39
C LYS A 47 -10.06 -5.48 -1.58
N SER A 48 -8.94 -5.00 -2.13
CA SER A 48 -7.66 -4.95 -1.40
C SER A 48 -7.75 -4.11 -0.12
N ILE A 49 -8.39 -2.93 -0.15
CA ILE A 49 -8.59 -2.13 1.07
C ILE A 49 -9.38 -2.90 2.15
N LYS A 50 -10.39 -3.69 1.76
CA LYS A 50 -11.15 -4.52 2.71
C LYS A 50 -10.30 -5.66 3.26
N ILE A 51 -9.48 -6.30 2.43
CA ILE A 51 -8.56 -7.36 2.87
C ILE A 51 -7.55 -6.81 3.88
N ILE A 52 -6.96 -5.63 3.63
CA ILE A 52 -6.06 -4.97 4.59
C ILE A 52 -6.77 -4.80 5.94
N ARG A 53 -8.00 -4.27 5.94
CA ARG A 53 -8.81 -4.12 7.16
C ARG A 53 -9.03 -5.45 7.88
N SER A 54 -9.36 -6.50 7.15
CA SER A 54 -9.56 -7.83 7.70
C SER A 54 -8.28 -8.40 8.33
N ILE A 55 -7.12 -8.21 7.70
CA ILE A 55 -5.82 -8.60 8.25
C ILE A 55 -5.52 -7.82 9.54
N LEU A 56 -5.78 -6.50 9.54
CA LEU A 56 -5.54 -5.64 10.69
C LEU A 56 -6.43 -5.94 11.91
N CYS A 57 -7.56 -6.64 11.72
CA CYS A 57 -8.35 -7.14 12.85
C CYS A 57 -7.60 -8.17 13.70
N PHE A 58 -6.48 -8.73 13.22
CA PHE A 58 -5.65 -9.68 13.95
C PHE A 58 -4.48 -9.01 14.71
N ARG A 59 -4.38 -7.68 14.70
CA ARG A 59 -3.43 -6.97 15.57
C ARG A 59 -3.72 -7.30 17.03
N GLY A 60 -2.66 -7.53 17.81
CA GLY A 60 -2.74 -7.99 19.20
C GLY A 60 -2.93 -9.50 19.37
N ILE A 61 -3.24 -10.23 18.29
CA ILE A 61 -3.21 -11.70 18.24
C ILE A 61 -1.92 -12.16 17.54
N LEU A 62 -1.62 -11.54 16.39
CA LEU A 62 -0.42 -11.78 15.60
C LEU A 62 0.58 -10.64 15.79
N SER A 63 1.85 -10.92 15.51
CA SER A 63 2.90 -9.88 15.59
C SER A 63 2.69 -8.82 14.52
N ASP A 64 2.91 -7.55 14.90
CA ASP A 64 2.81 -6.45 13.95
C ASP A 64 3.82 -6.59 12.81
N LEU A 65 5.02 -7.13 13.06
CA LEU A 65 6.00 -7.43 12.02
C LEU A 65 5.41 -8.34 10.94
N PHE A 66 4.74 -9.43 11.33
CA PHE A 66 4.13 -10.35 10.40
C PHE A 66 2.98 -9.69 9.62
N LEU A 67 2.10 -8.98 10.32
CA LEU A 67 0.96 -8.30 9.68
C LEU A 67 1.42 -7.20 8.72
N GLU A 68 2.50 -6.49 9.07
CA GLU A 68 3.14 -5.47 8.25
C GLU A 68 3.71 -6.08 6.97
N GLU A 69 4.51 -7.14 7.06
CA GLU A 69 5.04 -7.86 5.89
C GLU A 69 3.90 -8.37 4.98
N LEU A 70 2.87 -8.96 5.59
CA LEU A 70 1.72 -9.49 4.87
C LEU A 70 0.95 -8.40 4.12
N VAL A 71 0.71 -7.25 4.75
CA VAL A 71 0.02 -6.12 4.13
C VAL A 71 0.90 -5.44 3.09
N MET A 72 2.13 -5.08 3.46
CA MET A 72 2.99 -4.25 2.62
C MET A 72 3.53 -5.03 1.43
N GLU A 73 4.20 -6.17 1.66
CA GLU A 73 4.79 -6.96 0.58
C GLU A 73 3.74 -7.82 -0.12
N GLY A 74 2.87 -8.47 0.65
CA GLY A 74 1.89 -9.41 0.11
C GLY A 74 0.76 -8.75 -0.68
N LEU A 75 0.44 -7.48 -0.41
CA LEU A 75 -0.74 -6.82 -1.00
C LEU A 75 -0.49 -5.41 -1.53
N VAL A 76 0.10 -4.51 -0.75
CA VAL A 76 0.27 -3.11 -1.15
C VAL A 76 1.24 -2.99 -2.31
N ASN A 77 2.45 -3.52 -2.17
CA ASN A 77 3.49 -3.46 -3.20
C ASN A 77 3.11 -4.29 -4.43
N ARG A 78 2.60 -5.52 -4.21
CA ARG A 78 2.24 -6.45 -5.28
C ARG A 78 1.04 -5.97 -6.10
N CYS A 79 -0.01 -5.48 -5.44
CA CYS A 79 -1.30 -5.25 -6.09
C CYS A 79 -1.73 -3.80 -6.11
N VAL A 80 -1.69 -3.12 -4.96
CA VAL A 80 -2.30 -1.80 -4.82
C VAL A 80 -1.47 -0.72 -5.53
N VAL A 81 -0.16 -0.68 -5.27
CA VAL A 81 0.76 0.26 -5.92
C VAL A 81 0.71 0.09 -7.43
N MET A 82 0.79 -1.16 -7.90
CA MET A 82 0.68 -1.48 -9.33
C MET A 82 -0.65 -0.99 -9.91
N SER A 83 -1.78 -1.31 -9.28
CA SER A 83 -3.10 -0.88 -9.76
C SER A 83 -3.23 0.64 -9.86
N LEU A 84 -2.69 1.39 -8.89
CA LEU A 84 -2.71 2.85 -8.92
C LEU A 84 -1.76 3.46 -9.95
N GLN A 85 -0.62 2.81 -10.21
CA GLN A 85 0.32 3.24 -11.26
C GLN A 85 -0.28 3.08 -12.66
N PHE A 86 -0.97 1.96 -12.93
CA PHE A 86 -1.56 1.67 -14.24
C PHE A 86 -2.96 2.25 -14.44
N GLY A 87 -3.72 2.49 -13.37
CA GLY A 87 -5.10 3.01 -13.40
C GLY A 87 -5.25 4.51 -13.73
N SER A 88 -4.24 5.12 -14.36
CA SER A 88 -4.12 6.56 -14.67
C SER A 88 -3.93 7.47 -13.43
N ILE A 89 -2.67 7.77 -13.13
CA ILE A 89 -2.29 8.70 -12.05
C ILE A 89 -2.91 10.09 -12.23
N SER A 90 -3.16 10.53 -13.47
CA SER A 90 -3.79 11.82 -13.76
C SER A 90 -5.28 11.85 -13.47
N ASN A 91 -5.93 10.69 -13.30
CA ASN A 91 -7.36 10.63 -13.01
C ASN A 91 -7.62 11.05 -11.55
N PRO A 92 -8.49 12.05 -11.29
CA PRO A 92 -8.82 12.50 -9.94
C PRO A 92 -9.38 11.45 -9.01
N THR A 93 -9.94 10.35 -9.53
CA THR A 93 -10.44 9.24 -8.70
C THR A 93 -9.32 8.55 -7.91
N ILE A 94 -8.04 8.81 -8.21
CA ILE A 94 -6.90 8.33 -7.44
C ILE A 94 -6.80 8.97 -6.04
N ILE A 95 -7.28 10.21 -5.87
CA ILE A 95 -7.20 10.95 -4.61
C ILE A 95 -7.88 10.20 -3.45
N PRO A 96 -9.18 9.84 -3.52
CA PRO A 96 -9.84 9.10 -2.45
C PRO A 96 -9.24 7.71 -2.24
N LYS A 97 -8.66 7.08 -3.28
CA LYS A 97 -7.97 5.79 -3.18
C LYS A 97 -6.68 5.91 -2.36
N CYS A 98 -5.84 6.90 -2.65
CA CYS A 98 -4.62 7.16 -1.87
C CYS A 98 -4.94 7.46 -0.40
N LEU A 99 -5.96 8.28 -0.13
CA LEU A 99 -6.41 8.57 1.23
C LEU A 99 -6.89 7.31 1.95
N ALA A 100 -7.71 6.50 1.27
CA ALA A 100 -8.20 5.24 1.83
C ALA A 100 -7.04 4.29 2.17
N LEU A 101 -6.07 4.12 1.27
CA LEU A 101 -4.89 3.29 1.50
C LEU A 101 -4.07 3.79 2.70
N CYS A 102 -3.70 5.07 2.72
CA CYS A 102 -2.88 5.64 3.80
C CYS A 102 -3.59 5.53 5.15
N SER A 103 -4.92 5.66 5.18
CA SER A 103 -5.71 5.49 6.42
C SER A 103 -5.74 4.05 6.97
N GLN A 104 -5.37 3.05 6.17
CA GLN A 104 -5.28 1.67 6.65
C GLN A 104 -3.93 1.35 7.26
N ILE A 105 -2.86 2.10 6.94
CA ILE A 105 -1.51 1.80 7.41
C ILE A 105 -1.35 2.41 8.82
N PRO A 106 -1.11 1.59 9.87
CA PRO A 106 -0.88 2.11 11.21
C PRO A 106 0.37 3.01 11.29
N VAL A 107 0.25 4.15 11.96
CA VAL A 107 1.35 5.13 12.06
C VAL A 107 2.53 4.58 12.86
N ASP A 108 2.28 3.71 13.83
CA ASP A 108 3.32 3.04 14.60
C ASP A 108 4.14 2.08 13.73
N TRP A 109 3.58 1.56 12.63
CA TRP A 109 4.33 0.84 11.60
C TRP A 109 5.27 1.75 10.80
N LEU A 110 5.22 3.06 10.95
CA LEU A 110 6.12 3.98 10.24
C LEU A 110 7.30 4.44 11.10
N SER A 111 7.30 4.10 12.40
CA SER A 111 8.26 4.67 13.37
C SER A 111 9.26 3.66 13.96
N GLN A 112 9.11 2.36 13.68
CA GLN A 112 10.02 1.32 14.18
C GLN A 112 11.30 1.23 13.34
N LYS A 113 12.42 1.08 14.05
CA LYS A 113 13.80 1.18 13.55
C LYS A 113 14.34 -0.06 12.80
N ARG A 114 13.60 -1.17 12.73
CA ARG A 114 14.13 -2.48 12.25
C ARG A 114 13.75 -2.83 10.81
N ARG A 115 13.71 -1.85 9.90
CA ARG A 115 13.03 -2.04 8.62
C ARG A 115 13.98 -2.08 7.44
N SER A 116 13.68 -2.95 6.48
CA SER A 116 14.27 -2.81 5.15
C SER A 116 13.74 -1.50 4.55
N SER A 117 14.66 -0.61 4.16
CA SER A 117 14.32 0.68 3.53
C SER A 117 13.42 0.54 2.30
N ASN A 118 13.38 -0.65 1.70
CA ASN A 118 12.69 -0.91 0.45
C ASN A 118 11.19 -1.22 0.60
N THR A 119 10.69 -1.66 1.76
CA THR A 119 9.29 -2.09 1.92
C THR A 119 8.27 -0.97 1.61
N TYR A 120 8.56 0.27 2.02
CA TYR A 120 7.68 1.41 1.80
C TYR A 120 8.02 2.22 0.55
N ARG A 121 9.19 1.95 -0.06
CA ARG A 121 9.74 2.75 -1.15
C ARG A 121 8.82 2.80 -2.38
N PRO A 122 8.18 1.70 -2.84
CA PRO A 122 7.25 1.77 -3.97
C PRO A 122 6.05 2.67 -3.70
N LEU A 123 5.49 2.60 -2.49
CA LEU A 123 4.36 3.44 -2.07
C LEU A 123 4.78 4.90 -1.97
N GLU A 124 5.95 5.19 -1.38
CA GLU A 124 6.50 6.54 -1.26
C GLU A 124 6.65 7.22 -2.64
N ILE A 125 7.27 6.52 -3.60
CA ILE A 125 7.47 7.02 -4.97
C ILE A 125 6.11 7.30 -5.65
N LEU A 126 5.16 6.38 -5.52
CA LEU A 126 3.82 6.55 -6.08
C LEU A 126 3.13 7.80 -5.48
N LEU A 127 3.11 7.92 -4.15
CA LEU A 127 2.44 9.04 -3.48
C LEU A 127 3.07 10.38 -3.84
N LYS A 128 4.40 10.47 -3.93
CA LYS A 128 5.11 11.69 -4.40
C LYS A 128 4.64 12.10 -5.79
N LYS A 129 4.51 11.13 -6.71
CA LYS A 129 4.02 11.38 -8.08
C LYS A 129 2.55 11.82 -8.11
N VAL A 130 1.69 11.23 -7.28
CA VAL A 130 0.28 11.63 -7.17
C VAL A 130 0.16 13.05 -6.60
N ILE A 131 0.96 13.40 -5.59
CA ILE A 131 1.02 14.77 -5.04
C ILE A 131 1.39 15.75 -6.15
N GLU A 132 2.46 15.48 -6.91
CA GLU A 132 2.91 16.37 -7.98
C GLU A 132 1.79 16.69 -8.98
N VAL A 133 1.05 15.66 -9.40
CA VAL A 133 -0.02 15.79 -10.40
C VAL A 133 -1.26 16.50 -9.84
N HIS A 134 -1.63 16.25 -8.57
CA HIS A 134 -2.90 16.73 -8.01
C HIS A 134 -2.79 17.89 -7.02
N ARG A 135 -1.57 18.38 -6.69
CA ARG A 135 -1.35 19.45 -5.70
C ARG A 135 -2.11 20.74 -6.00
N GLN A 136 -2.24 21.12 -7.27
CA GLN A 136 -2.99 22.31 -7.65
C GLN A 136 -4.51 22.12 -7.53
N ARG A 137 -4.98 20.89 -7.73
CA ARG A 137 -6.39 20.52 -7.68
C ARG A 137 -6.90 20.41 -6.25
N ASP A 138 -6.14 19.77 -5.38
CA ASP A 138 -6.50 19.54 -3.98
C ASP A 138 -5.27 19.72 -3.07
N ARG A 139 -5.12 20.95 -2.56
CA ARG A 139 -4.01 21.30 -1.66
C ARG A 139 -4.09 20.57 -0.33
N LYS A 140 -5.31 20.36 0.20
CA LYS A 140 -5.51 19.67 1.49
C LYS A 140 -5.09 18.21 1.39
N PHE A 141 -5.49 17.54 0.32
CA PHE A 141 -5.01 16.19 0.00
C PHE A 141 -3.48 16.15 -0.09
N ALA A 142 -2.88 17.08 -0.85
CA ALA A 142 -1.43 17.09 -1.05
C ALA A 142 -0.67 17.29 0.27
N GLU A 143 -1.14 18.17 1.16
CA GLU A 143 -0.56 18.35 2.50
C GLU A 143 -0.69 17.09 3.35
N GLN A 144 -1.88 16.48 3.38
CA GLN A 144 -2.12 15.26 4.16
C GLN A 144 -1.23 14.10 3.71
N ILE A 145 -1.15 13.85 2.40
CA ILE A 145 -0.29 12.78 1.87
C ILE A 145 1.18 13.14 2.03
N GLN A 146 1.57 14.41 1.91
CA GLN A 146 2.95 14.83 2.15
C GLN A 146 3.39 14.54 3.59
N ASN A 147 2.53 14.79 4.58
CA ASN A 147 2.80 14.44 5.96
C ASN A 147 2.99 12.93 6.14
N PHE A 148 2.16 12.11 5.49
CA PHE A 148 2.31 10.66 5.49
C PHE A 148 3.63 10.22 4.84
N VAL A 149 3.98 10.78 3.68
CA VAL A 149 5.26 10.52 2.98
C VAL A 149 6.45 10.89 3.85
N ASN A 150 6.40 12.00 4.58
CA ASN A 150 7.48 12.40 5.49
C ASN A 150 7.68 11.38 6.61
N LEU A 151 6.62 10.74 7.11
CA LEU A 151 6.73 9.64 8.07
C LEU A 151 7.41 8.42 7.46
N LEU A 152 7.11 8.10 6.19
CA LEU A 152 7.80 7.02 5.45
C LEU A 152 9.30 7.31 5.27
N SER A 153 9.65 8.55 4.92
CA SER A 153 11.05 8.92 4.69
C SER A 153 11.85 9.05 5.99
N ALA A 154 11.22 9.48 7.10
CA ALA A 154 11.87 9.62 8.40
C ALA A 154 12.30 8.26 9.00
N SER A 155 11.62 7.16 8.64
CA SER A 155 12.10 5.82 8.97
C SER A 155 13.30 5.36 8.15
N ILE A 156 13.54 5.95 6.97
CA ILE A 156 14.64 5.54 6.07
C ILE A 156 15.96 6.17 6.53
N ILE A 157 15.99 7.48 6.78
CA ILE A 157 17.22 8.24 7.10
C ILE A 157 17.90 7.75 8.40
N LYS A 158 17.12 7.35 9.41
CA LYS A 158 17.69 6.84 10.66
C LYS A 158 18.29 5.45 10.55
N THR A 159 17.98 4.70 9.51
CA THR A 159 18.52 3.35 9.31
C THR A 159 19.90 3.42 8.63
N GLU A 160 20.13 4.42 7.77
CA GLU A 160 21.43 4.65 7.12
C GLU A 160 22.48 5.20 8.09
N GLU A 161 22.11 6.05 9.06
CA GLU A 161 23.03 6.57 10.09
C GLU A 161 23.47 5.47 11.10
N ASP A 162 22.61 4.48 11.39
CA ASP A 162 22.94 3.39 12.32
C ASP A 162 23.78 2.26 11.64
N GLU A 163 23.85 2.20 10.30
CA GLU A 163 24.69 1.23 9.55
C GLU A 163 26.13 1.73 9.30
N GLU A 164 26.38 3.05 9.32
CA GLU A 164 27.73 3.64 9.18
C GLU A 164 28.54 3.64 10.49
N ASP A 165 27.89 3.45 11.65
CA ASP A 165 28.54 3.45 12.97
C ASP A 165 29.02 2.04 13.43
N ASP A 166 28.75 0.99 12.64
CA ASP A 166 29.12 -0.42 12.91
C ASP A 166 30.25 -0.97 12.00
N GLU A 167 30.91 -0.11 11.19
CA GLU A 167 32.19 -0.42 10.47
C GLU A 167 33.42 0.23 11.12
#